data_AF-A0A4U0VWM2-F1
#
_entry.id   AF-A0A4U0VWM2-F1
#
_cell.length_a   1.000
_cell.length_b   1.000
_cell.length_c   1.000
_cell.angle_alpha   90.00
_cell.angle_beta   90.00
_cell.angle_gamma   90.00
#
_symmetry.space_group_name_H-M   'P 1'
#
loop_
_entity.id
_entity.type
_entity.pdbx_description
1 polymer ?
#
loop_
_entity_poly.entity_id
_entity_poly.type
_entity_poly.pdbx_seq_one_letter_code
_entity_poly.pdbx_strand_id
1 'polypeptide(L)'
;IKYRRILNKAFRPGGWGLAPRGETIVTGKVVTREYGLVCAGRLISIARGEQQYFDPDGIPTATEGCKSNALMRCCKDLGIASELWDPRFIRKFLAECGKETIVEHVTTKKRRKHWMRKDDELRYPFKEVSQQGPSSVGSQPQQQQQQPFRR
;
A
#
# COMPACT_ATOMS: atom_id res chain seq x y z
N ILE A 1 7.22 9.29 -6.65
CA ILE A 1 6.08 10.01 -7.29
C ILE A 1 5.02 10.46 -6.28
N LYS A 2 4.51 9.58 -5.39
CA LYS A 2 3.44 9.91 -4.43
C LYS A 2 3.71 11.17 -3.58
N TYR A 3 4.83 11.22 -2.86
CA TYR A 3 5.22 12.39 -2.06
C TYR A 3 5.34 13.68 -2.88
N ARG A 4 5.89 13.56 -4.09
CA ARG A 4 6.04 14.67 -5.04
C ARG A 4 4.69 15.31 -5.42
N ARG A 5 3.65 14.48 -5.59
CA ARG A 5 2.26 14.94 -5.83
C ARG A 5 1.67 15.65 -4.62
N ILE A 6 1.91 15.14 -3.42
CA ILE A 6 1.44 15.76 -2.16
C ILE A 6 2.08 17.14 -2.00
N LEU A 7 3.40 17.23 -2.19
CA LEU A 7 4.11 18.52 -2.13
C LEU A 7 3.64 19.50 -3.21
N ASN A 8 3.42 19.03 -4.45
CA ASN A 8 2.84 19.88 -5.50
C ASN A 8 1.42 20.34 -5.18
N LYS A 9 0.61 19.52 -4.49
CA LYS A 9 -0.74 19.91 -4.07
C LYS A 9 -0.69 20.94 -2.94
N ALA A 10 0.23 20.77 -1.98
CA ALA A 10 0.35 21.64 -0.81
C ALA A 10 1.03 22.98 -1.13
N PHE A 11 2.15 22.95 -1.86
CA PHE A 11 3.02 24.12 -2.08
C PHE A 11 2.97 24.66 -3.52
N ARG A 12 2.24 24.00 -4.43
CA ARG A 12 2.25 24.23 -5.88
C ARG A 12 3.60 23.83 -6.53
N PRO A 13 3.62 23.53 -7.84
CA PRO A 13 4.86 23.34 -8.57
C PRO A 13 5.78 24.57 -8.41
N GLY A 14 7.06 24.34 -8.09
CA GLY A 14 8.04 25.41 -7.84
C GLY A 14 8.02 25.98 -6.42
N GLY A 15 6.99 25.70 -5.61
CA GLY A 15 6.92 26.14 -4.21
C GLY A 15 7.74 25.28 -3.23
N TRP A 16 8.40 24.23 -3.72
CA TRP A 16 9.27 23.37 -2.93
C TRP A 16 10.44 22.84 -3.78
N GLY A 17 11.52 22.47 -3.11
CA GLY A 17 12.71 21.92 -3.74
C GLY A 17 13.56 21.12 -2.76
N LEU A 18 14.36 20.21 -3.31
CA LEU A 18 15.33 19.44 -2.54
C LEU A 18 16.73 19.94 -2.90
N ALA A 19 17.40 20.59 -1.94
CA ALA A 19 18.73 21.16 -2.12
C ALA A 19 19.78 20.20 -1.53
N PRO A 20 20.85 19.85 -2.28
CA PRO A 20 21.96 19.10 -1.69
C PRO A 20 22.67 19.95 -0.62
N ARG A 21 22.97 19.35 0.54
CA ARG A 21 23.64 20.03 1.66
C ARG A 21 25.07 19.54 1.91
N GLY A 22 25.47 18.47 1.22
CA GLY A 22 26.83 17.93 1.28
C GLY A 22 27.23 17.20 0.00
N GLU A 23 28.47 16.70 0.02
CA GLU A 23 29.03 15.90 -1.06
C GLU A 23 28.37 14.52 -1.15
N THR A 24 28.41 13.94 -2.35
CA THR A 24 28.01 12.56 -2.55
C THR A 24 29.12 11.67 -2.03
N ILE A 25 28.85 10.93 -0.97
CA ILE A 25 29.80 9.95 -0.41
C ILE A 25 29.48 8.60 -1.04
N VAL A 26 30.48 8.02 -1.70
CA VAL A 26 30.40 6.68 -2.28
C VAL A 26 31.28 5.77 -1.41
N THR A 27 30.66 4.88 -0.66
CA THR A 27 31.38 3.95 0.24
C THR A 27 31.04 2.52 -0.14
N GLY A 28 32.02 1.80 -0.68
CA GLY A 28 31.88 0.41 -1.09
C GLY A 28 30.83 0.23 -2.19
N LYS A 29 29.60 -0.17 -1.80
CA LYS A 29 28.45 -0.41 -2.67
C LYS A 29 27.25 0.49 -2.37
N VAL A 30 27.47 1.59 -1.66
CA VAL A 30 26.41 2.52 -1.23
C VAL A 30 26.76 3.95 -1.63
N VAL A 31 25.78 4.64 -2.20
CA VAL A 31 25.80 6.09 -2.41
C VAL A 31 24.98 6.74 -1.31
N THR A 32 25.56 7.68 -0.58
CA THR A 32 24.86 8.47 0.43
C THR A 32 25.09 9.96 0.23
N ARG A 33 24.06 10.77 0.48
CA ARG A 33 24.14 12.22 0.37
C ARG A 33 23.11 12.89 1.25
N GLU A 34 23.47 14.03 1.81
CA GLU A 34 22.56 14.86 2.58
C GLU A 34 21.78 15.85 1.71
N TYR A 35 20.48 15.93 1.98
CA TYR A 35 19.57 16.83 1.30
C TYR A 35 18.71 17.61 2.30
N GLY A 36 18.46 18.88 1.98
CA GLY A 36 17.53 19.74 2.68
C GLY A 36 16.26 19.95 1.85
N LEU A 37 15.10 19.70 2.46
CA LEU A 37 13.82 20.06 1.89
C LEU A 37 13.52 21.53 2.20
N VAL A 38 13.34 22.31 1.14
CA VAL A 38 12.95 23.72 1.21
C VAL A 38 11.55 23.86 0.67
N CYS A 39 10.64 24.47 1.44
CA CYS A 39 9.28 24.78 1.02
C CYS A 39 9.00 26.27 1.28
N ALA A 40 8.44 26.97 0.29
CA ALA A 40 8.14 28.40 0.36
C ALA A 40 9.31 29.25 0.90
N GLY A 41 10.54 28.94 0.46
CA GLY A 41 11.76 29.66 0.87
C GLY A 41 12.29 29.32 2.26
N ARG A 42 11.66 28.38 2.99
CA ARG A 42 12.11 27.96 4.33
C ARG A 42 12.69 26.56 4.31
N LEU A 43 13.81 26.37 5.01
CA LEU A 43 14.35 25.04 5.29
C LEU A 43 13.42 24.33 6.28
N ILE A 44 12.87 23.20 5.87
CA ILE A 44 11.89 22.45 6.67
C ILE A 44 12.56 21.28 7.38
N SER A 45 13.37 20.51 6.66
CA SER A 45 13.99 19.29 7.17
C SER A 45 15.27 19.02 6.42
N ILE A 46 16.21 18.35 7.10
CA ILE A 46 17.45 17.84 6.53
C ILE A 46 17.46 16.34 6.77
N ALA A 47 17.68 15.57 5.72
CA ALA A 47 17.80 14.12 5.83
C ALA A 47 18.87 13.58 4.89
N ARG A 48 19.47 12.47 5.31
CA ARG A 48 20.43 11.72 4.51
C ARG A 48 19.71 10.68 3.66
N GLY A 49 19.92 10.74 2.36
CA GLY A 49 19.53 9.70 1.43
C GLY A 49 20.61 8.64 1.34
N GLU A 50 20.20 7.41 1.08
CA GLU A 50 21.11 6.32 0.74
C GLU A 50 20.50 5.42 -0.33
N GLN A 51 21.36 4.83 -1.15
CA GLN A 51 20.97 3.85 -2.15
C GLN A 51 22.14 2.90 -2.41
N GLN A 52 21.86 1.61 -2.38
CA GLN A 52 22.84 0.59 -2.74
C GLN A 52 22.89 0.42 -4.25
N TYR A 53 24.08 0.08 -4.75
CA TYR A 53 24.33 -0.31 -6.14
C TYR A 53 25.19 -1.58 -6.18
N PHE A 54 25.07 -2.34 -7.26
CA PHE A 54 25.77 -3.62 -7.41
C PHE A 54 27.05 -3.45 -8.24
N ASP A 55 26.94 -2.69 -9.34
CA ASP A 55 28.01 -2.40 -10.29
C ASP A 55 28.33 -0.89 -10.30
N PRO A 56 29.61 -0.49 -10.45
CA PRO A 56 30.00 0.92 -10.48
C PRO A 56 29.28 1.75 -11.56
N ASP A 57 28.92 1.15 -12.70
CA ASP A 57 28.15 1.82 -13.75
C ASP A 57 26.72 2.21 -13.29
N GLY A 58 26.26 1.62 -12.18
CA GLY A 58 24.99 1.94 -11.53
C GLY A 58 25.02 3.17 -10.61
N ILE A 59 26.18 3.80 -10.40
CA ILE A 59 26.31 4.98 -9.51
C ILE A 59 25.37 6.14 -9.90
N PRO A 60 25.16 6.50 -11.18
CA PRO A 60 24.22 7.56 -11.55
C PRO A 60 22.78 7.24 -11.13
N THR A 61 22.32 6.01 -11.40
CA THR A 61 21.00 5.53 -10.99
C THR A 61 20.88 5.51 -9.47
N ALA A 62 21.93 5.07 -8.77
CA ALA A 62 21.97 5.07 -7.33
C ALA A 62 21.90 6.49 -6.73
N THR A 63 22.50 7.48 -7.40
CA THR A 63 22.45 8.89 -7.00
C THR A 63 21.03 9.45 -7.08
N GLU A 64 20.27 9.14 -8.14
CA GLU A 64 18.86 9.53 -8.24
C GLU A 64 17.97 8.77 -7.24
N GLY A 65 18.31 7.49 -6.96
CA GLY A 65 17.67 6.71 -5.89
C GLY A 65 17.89 7.32 -4.51
N CYS A 66 19.13 7.71 -4.21
CA CYS A 66 19.54 8.37 -2.97
C CYS A 66 18.76 9.69 -2.77
N LYS A 67 18.65 10.51 -3.82
CA LYS A 67 17.83 11.74 -3.80
C LYS A 67 16.36 11.48 -3.48
N SER A 68 15.78 10.45 -4.11
CA SER A 68 14.38 10.07 -3.89
C SER A 68 14.16 9.51 -2.49
N ASN A 69 15.13 8.77 -1.95
CA ASN A 69 15.13 8.27 -0.58
C ASN A 69 15.11 9.43 0.43
N ALA A 70 16.01 10.40 0.28
CA ALA A 70 16.08 11.57 1.15
C ALA A 70 14.77 12.37 1.18
N LEU A 71 14.16 12.59 0.00
CA LEU A 71 12.88 13.30 -0.11
C LEU A 71 11.79 12.66 0.77
N MET A 72 11.68 11.33 0.75
CA MET A 72 10.67 10.63 1.54
C MET A 72 10.90 10.81 3.04
N ARG A 73 12.16 10.84 3.48
CA ARG A 73 12.53 11.07 4.88
C ARG A 73 12.16 12.49 5.31
N CYS A 74 12.53 13.51 4.53
CA CYS A 74 12.15 14.89 4.82
C CYS A 74 10.63 15.11 4.86
N CYS A 75 9.87 14.39 4.03
CA CYS A 75 8.41 14.47 4.03
C CYS A 75 7.78 13.94 5.33
N LYS A 76 8.46 13.06 6.08
CA LYS A 76 7.94 12.57 7.36
C LYS A 76 7.97 13.66 8.43
N ASP A 77 8.99 14.52 8.41
CA ASP A 77 9.08 15.65 9.33
C ASP A 77 8.01 16.72 9.06
N LEU A 78 7.51 16.79 7.81
CA LEU A 78 6.32 17.56 7.45
C LEU A 78 5.00 16.94 7.98
N GLY A 79 5.04 15.74 8.54
CA GLY A 79 3.86 14.98 8.96
C GLY A 79 3.17 14.22 7.82
N ILE A 80 3.76 14.13 6.62
CA ILE A 80 3.17 13.33 5.54
C ILE A 80 3.26 11.85 5.92
N ALA A 81 2.11 11.17 5.88
CA ALA A 81 1.96 9.75 6.20
C ALA A 81 2.30 9.38 7.66
N SER A 82 2.30 10.35 8.59
CA SER A 82 2.44 10.09 10.03
C SER A 82 1.27 9.28 10.59
N GLU A 83 0.07 9.48 10.04
CA GLU A 83 -1.17 8.74 10.37
C GLU A 83 -1.04 7.21 10.23
N LEU A 84 -0.12 6.72 9.39
CA LEU A 84 0.13 5.28 9.23
C LEU A 84 0.71 4.62 10.48
N TRP A 85 1.20 5.40 11.45
CA TRP A 85 1.70 4.91 12.73
C TRP A 85 0.68 5.03 13.87
N ASP A 86 -0.48 5.65 13.64
CA ASP A 86 -1.54 5.72 14.63
C ASP A 86 -2.39 4.43 14.59
N PRO A 87 -2.40 3.61 15.66
CA PRO A 87 -3.19 2.38 15.71
C PRO A 87 -4.70 2.64 15.58
N ARG A 88 -5.19 3.85 15.86
CA ARG A 88 -6.60 4.23 15.63
C ARG A 88 -6.88 4.41 14.14
N PHE A 89 -6.01 5.13 13.43
CA PHE A 89 -6.11 5.29 11.98
C PHE A 89 -6.04 3.94 11.27
N ILE A 90 -5.07 3.10 11.62
CA ILE A 90 -4.90 1.76 11.02
C ILE A 90 -6.18 0.93 11.18
N ARG A 91 -6.72 0.84 12.41
CA ARG A 91 -7.95 0.06 12.66
C ARG A 91 -9.15 0.58 11.89
N LYS A 92 -9.35 1.91 11.86
CA LYS A 92 -10.42 2.55 11.10
C LYS A 92 -10.27 2.26 9.59
N PHE A 93 -9.06 2.45 9.06
CA PHE A 93 -8.76 2.21 7.66
C PHE A 93 -8.97 0.74 7.26
N LEU A 94 -8.53 -0.23 8.08
CA LEU A 94 -8.78 -1.65 7.80
C LEU A 94 -10.28 -1.98 7.83
N ALA A 95 -11.06 -1.41 8.75
CA ALA A 95 -12.52 -1.64 8.80
C ALA A 95 -13.24 -1.06 7.55
N GLU A 96 -12.85 0.15 7.14
CA GLU A 96 -13.47 0.86 6.01
C GLU A 96 -13.02 0.31 4.66
N CYS A 97 -11.72 0.07 4.48
CA CYS A 97 -11.12 -0.26 3.18
C CYS A 97 -10.60 -1.70 3.07
N GLY A 98 -10.42 -2.43 4.16
CA GLY A 98 -9.91 -3.81 4.14
C GLY A 98 -11.02 -4.85 4.04
N LYS A 99 -10.73 -5.98 3.39
CA LYS A 99 -11.51 -7.22 3.46
C LYS A 99 -10.59 -8.39 3.80
N GLU A 100 -11.04 -9.22 4.74
CA GLU A 100 -10.42 -10.52 5.02
C GLU A 100 -11.20 -11.58 4.25
N THR A 101 -10.52 -12.35 3.40
CA THR A 101 -11.13 -13.46 2.66
C THR A 101 -10.24 -14.70 2.75
N ILE A 102 -10.85 -15.88 2.66
CA ILE A 102 -10.09 -17.13 2.55
C ILE A 102 -9.90 -17.40 1.07
N VAL A 103 -8.63 -17.49 0.66
CA VAL A 103 -8.28 -17.80 -0.73
C VAL A 103 -7.76 -19.21 -0.86
N GLU A 104 -8.19 -19.89 -1.90
CA GLU A 104 -7.68 -21.18 -2.32
C GLU A 104 -6.81 -21.02 -3.56
N HIS A 105 -5.63 -21.62 -3.54
CA HIS A 105 -4.78 -21.68 -4.73
C HIS A 105 -5.33 -22.71 -5.72
N VAL A 106 -5.66 -22.29 -6.94
CA VAL A 106 -6.36 -23.10 -7.95
C VAL A 106 -5.65 -24.44 -8.23
N THR A 107 -4.32 -24.45 -8.32
CA THR A 107 -3.55 -25.69 -8.59
C THR A 107 -3.28 -26.56 -7.37
N THR A 108 -2.88 -25.95 -6.24
CA THR A 108 -2.40 -26.70 -5.05
C THR A 108 -3.51 -26.95 -4.02
N LYS A 109 -4.70 -26.35 -4.21
CA LYS A 109 -5.86 -26.38 -3.30
C LYS A 109 -5.54 -25.94 -1.86
N LYS A 110 -4.39 -25.31 -1.64
CA LYS A 110 -3.99 -24.79 -0.33
C LYS A 110 -4.80 -23.54 -0.04
N ARG A 111 -5.38 -23.51 1.16
CA ARG A 111 -6.16 -22.38 1.66
C ARG A 111 -5.32 -21.53 2.59
N ARG A 112 -5.48 -20.21 2.51
CA ARG A 112 -4.89 -19.26 3.46
C ARG A 112 -5.80 -18.07 3.67
N LYS A 113 -5.67 -17.43 4.84
CA LYS A 113 -6.23 -16.11 5.07
C LYS A 113 -5.53 -15.09 4.18
N HIS A 114 -6.31 -14.20 3.57
CA HIS A 114 -5.81 -13.15 2.70
C HIS A 114 -6.48 -11.83 3.06
N TRP A 115 -5.65 -10.81 3.25
CA TRP A 115 -6.09 -9.44 3.45
C TRP A 115 -5.86 -8.66 2.17
N MET A 116 -6.91 -8.01 1.69
CA MET A 116 -6.85 -7.18 0.50
C MET A 116 -7.75 -5.95 0.67
N ARG A 117 -7.58 -4.93 -0.17
CA ARG A 117 -8.50 -3.79 -0.15
C ARG A 117 -9.82 -4.18 -0.82
N LYS A 118 -10.92 -3.55 -0.41
CA LYS A 118 -12.26 -3.84 -0.93
C LYS A 118 -12.38 -3.55 -2.43
N ASP A 119 -11.68 -2.52 -2.90
CA ASP A 119 -11.60 -2.10 -4.31
C ASP A 119 -10.65 -2.95 -5.16
N ASP A 120 -9.93 -3.90 -4.55
CA ASP A 120 -9.02 -4.79 -5.26
C ASP A 120 -9.71 -6.09 -5.66
N GLU A 121 -9.27 -6.66 -6.78
CA GLU A 121 -9.77 -7.91 -7.32
C GLU A 121 -8.78 -9.04 -7.08
N LEU A 122 -9.32 -10.26 -6.91
CA LEU A 122 -8.49 -11.40 -6.57
C LEU A 122 -7.79 -11.95 -7.82
N ARG A 123 -6.46 -11.86 -7.85
CA ARG A 123 -5.66 -12.25 -9.01
C ARG A 123 -5.35 -13.75 -9.01
N TYR A 124 -5.36 -14.36 -10.20
CA TYR A 124 -4.83 -15.70 -10.42
C TYR A 124 -3.41 -15.82 -9.81
N PRO A 125 -3.06 -16.91 -9.10
CA PRO A 125 -3.73 -18.22 -9.06
C PRO A 125 -4.71 -18.43 -7.89
N PHE A 126 -5.22 -17.35 -7.27
CA PHE A 126 -6.06 -17.46 -6.08
C PHE A 126 -7.55 -17.28 -6.42
N LYS A 127 -8.43 -18.01 -5.73
CA LYS A 127 -9.90 -17.87 -5.81
C LYS A 127 -10.49 -17.74 -4.42
N GLU A 128 -11.52 -16.90 -4.27
CA GLU A 128 -12.27 -16.80 -3.01
C GLU A 128 -13.03 -18.09 -2.72
N VAL A 129 -12.94 -18.56 -1.48
CA VAL A 129 -13.78 -19.63 -0.95
C VAL A 129 -14.70 -19.01 0.10
N SER A 130 -15.94 -18.73 -0.29
CA SER A 130 -17.00 -18.40 0.66
C SER A 130 -17.24 -19.61 1.56
N GLN A 131 -17.14 -19.44 2.88
CA GLN A 131 -17.68 -20.41 3.82
C GLN A 131 -19.20 -20.44 3.65
N GLN A 132 -19.70 -21.32 2.78
CA GLN A 132 -21.10 -21.71 2.81
C GLN A 132 -21.28 -22.52 4.10
N GLY A 133 -21.84 -21.89 5.14
CA GLY A 133 -22.52 -22.64 6.19
C GLY A 133 -23.60 -23.52 5.55
N PRO A 134 -23.96 -24.66 6.17
CA PRO A 134 -24.85 -25.63 5.54
C PRO A 134 -26.16 -24.95 5.16
N SER A 135 -26.43 -24.91 3.86
CA SER A 135 -27.69 -24.45 3.27
C SER A 135 -28.84 -25.15 3.98
N SER A 136 -29.65 -24.40 4.72
CA SER A 136 -30.90 -24.89 5.30
C SER A 136 -31.79 -25.37 4.15
N VAL A 137 -31.86 -26.69 3.99
CA VAL A 137 -32.70 -27.40 3.04
C VAL A 137 -34.14 -26.94 3.25
N GLY A 138 -34.74 -26.38 2.20
CA GLY A 138 -36.10 -25.88 2.20
C GLY A 138 -37.11 -26.97 2.57
N SER A 139 -37.95 -26.67 3.56
CA SER A 139 -39.13 -27.44 3.92
C SER A 139 -40.19 -27.20 2.83
N GLN A 140 -40.47 -28.21 2.01
CA GLN A 140 -41.64 -28.20 1.14
C GLN A 140 -42.91 -28.46 1.98
N PRO A 141 -43.98 -27.66 1.88
CA PRO A 141 -45.27 -28.03 2.43
C PRO A 141 -45.95 -29.09 1.54
N GLN A 142 -46.30 -30.23 2.13
CA GLN A 142 -47.09 -31.29 1.50
C GLN A 142 -48.48 -30.75 1.11
N GLN A 143 -48.79 -30.72 -0.19
CA GLN A 143 -50.16 -30.53 -0.67
C GLN A 143 -50.96 -31.81 -0.43
N GLN A 144 -51.97 -31.70 0.43
CA GLN A 144 -52.90 -32.77 0.74
C GLN A 144 -53.90 -32.93 -0.42
N GLN A 145 -53.79 -34.04 -1.14
CA GLN A 145 -54.64 -34.39 -2.28
C GLN A 145 -55.97 -34.97 -1.76
N GLN A 146 -57.04 -34.17 -1.79
CA GLN A 146 -58.41 -34.67 -1.58
C GLN A 146 -58.94 -35.28 -2.88
N GLN A 147 -59.29 -36.56 -2.85
CA GLN A 147 -60.02 -37.23 -3.94
C GLN A 147 -61.53 -36.99 -3.80
N PRO A 148 -62.27 -36.71 -4.88
CA PRO A 148 -63.73 -36.77 -4.84
C PRO A 148 -64.22 -38.20 -5.09
N PHE A 149 -65.09 -38.67 -4.20
CA PHE A 149 -65.85 -39.91 -4.34
C PHE A 149 -66.76 -39.85 -5.57
N ARG A 150 -66.66 -40.85 -6.45
CA ARG A 150 -67.68 -41.15 -7.48
C ARG A 150 -68.95 -41.67 -6.82
N ARG A 151 -70.11 -41.20 -7.30
CA ARG A 151 -71.36 -41.96 -7.41
C ARG A 151 -71.88 -41.82 -8.82
#